data_AF-A0A920N726-F1
#
_entry.id   AF-A0A920N726-F1
#
_cell.length_a   1.000
_cell.length_b   1.000
_cell.length_c   1.000
_cell.angle_alpha   90.00
_cell.angle_beta   90.00
_cell.angle_gamma   90.00
#
_symmetry.space_group_name_H-M   'P 1'
#
loop_
_entity.id
_entity.type
_entity.pdbx_description
1 polymer ?
#
loop_
_entity_poly.entity_id
_entity_poly.type
_entity_poly.pdbx_seq_one_letter_code
_entity_poly.pdbx_strand_id
1 'polypeptide(L)' 'MPQLVEWAVGEIGADRILYGTDTPLYSAEMQRARIDHAELTDDQKKLILRENAVALLDLPGDNHS' A
#
# COMPACT_ATOMS: atom_id res chain seq x y z
N MET A 1 -16.71 -1.72 -1.23
CA MET A 1 -16.81 -1.81 -2.70
C MET A 1 -15.79 -2.83 -3.16
N PRO A 2 -16.19 -3.83 -3.96
CA PRO A 2 -15.20 -4.68 -4.64
C PRO A 2 -14.28 -3.79 -5.49
N GLN A 3 -13.01 -4.19 -5.62
CA GLN A 3 -11.99 -3.56 -6.50
C GLN A 3 -11.65 -2.08 -6.22
N LEU A 4 -11.85 -1.59 -4.98
CA LEU A 4 -11.55 -0.19 -4.64
C LEU A 4 -10.06 0.16 -4.83
N VAL A 5 -9.16 -0.78 -4.55
CA VAL A 5 -7.71 -0.52 -4.61
C VAL A 5 -7.27 -0.42 -6.07
N GLU A 6 -7.76 -1.32 -6.91
CA GLU A 6 -7.53 -1.39 -8.35
C GLU A 6 -8.07 -0.15 -9.05
N TRP A 7 -9.29 0.27 -8.70
CA TRP A 7 -9.85 1.53 -9.18
C TRP A 7 -8.96 2.72 -8.81
N ALA A 8 -8.55 2.84 -7.54
CA ALA A 8 -7.70 3.93 -7.10
C ALA A 8 -6.35 3.95 -7.84
N VAL A 9 -5.71 2.80 -8.01
CA VAL A 9 -4.48 2.69 -8.80
C VAL A 9 -4.70 3.10 -10.26
N GLY A 10 -5.83 2.73 -10.86
CA GLY A 10 -6.20 3.13 -12.23
C GLY A 10 -6.38 4.64 -12.40
N GLU A 11 -6.93 5.32 -11.38
CA GLU A 11 -7.19 6.76 -11.43
C GLU A 11 -5.96 7.63 -11.11
N ILE A 12 -5.19 7.26 -10.08
CA ILE A 12 -4.13 8.15 -9.53
C ILE A 12 -2.72 7.54 -9.55
N GLY A 13 -2.58 6.29 -9.97
CA GLY A 13 -1.31 5.58 -9.94
C GLY A 13 -0.97 4.99 -8.56
N ALA A 14 -0.23 3.87 -8.56
CA ALA A 14 0.16 3.19 -7.32
C ALA A 14 1.17 4.00 -6.50
N ASP A 15 1.94 4.91 -7.10
CA ASP A 15 2.93 5.80 -6.45
C ASP A 15 2.31 6.90 -5.58
N ARG A 16 0.98 7.06 -5.64
CA ARG A 16 0.22 8.08 -4.89
C ARG A 16 -0.62 7.53 -3.75
N ILE A 17 -0.49 6.24 -3.44
CA ILE A 17 -1.31 5.54 -2.44
C ILE A 17 -0.44 5.05 -1.29
N LEU A 18 -0.90 5.28 -0.06
CA LEU A 18 -0.26 4.75 1.15
C LEU A 18 -1.14 3.70 1.81
N TYR A 19 -0.51 2.64 2.30
CA TYR A 19 -1.16 1.67 3.18
C TYR A 19 -1.32 2.22 4.60
N GLY A 20 -2.51 2.01 5.17
CA GLY A 20 -2.81 2.28 6.58
C GLY A 20 -3.81 1.27 7.13
N THR A 21 -3.60 0.82 8.36
CA THR A 21 -4.47 -0.21 9.00
C THR A 21 -5.66 0.39 9.72
N ASP A 22 -5.59 1.68 10.08
CA ASP A 22 -6.56 2.33 10.96
C ASP A 22 -6.78 1.54 12.27
N THR A 23 -5.69 1.02 12.83
CA THR A 23 -5.70 0.30 14.11
C THR A 23 -5.83 1.30 15.27
N PRO A 24 -6.67 1.03 16.29
CA PRO A 24 -7.34 -0.25 16.59
C PRO A 24 -8.75 -0.42 16.01
N LEU A 25 -9.25 0.52 15.19
CA LEU A 25 -10.61 0.46 14.65
C LEU A 25 -10.84 -0.77 13.76
N TYR A 26 -9.81 -1.18 13.01
CA TYR A 26 -9.83 -2.38 12.17
C TYR A 26 -8.69 -3.35 12.48
N SER A 27 -8.91 -4.63 12.13
CA SER A 27 -7.86 -5.65 12.14
C SER A 27 -6.80 -5.31 11.08
N ALA A 28 -5.54 -5.22 11.52
CA ALA A 28 -4.40 -4.99 10.65
C ALA A 28 -4.25 -6.10 9.60
N GLU A 29 -4.54 -7.36 9.95
CA GLU A 29 -4.47 -8.49 9.03
C GLU A 29 -5.52 -8.38 7.92
N MET A 30 -6.74 -7.94 8.25
CA MET A 30 -7.79 -7.75 7.24
C MET A 30 -7.46 -6.62 6.27
N GLN A 31 -6.91 -5.50 6.76
CA GLN A 31 -6.47 -4.42 5.87
C GLN A 31 -5.31 -4.87 4.98
N ARG A 32 -4.40 -5.67 5.52
CA ARG A 32 -3.28 -6.23 4.75
C ARG A 32 -3.77 -7.16 3.65
N ALA A 33 -4.72 -8.05 3.97
CA ALA A 33 -5.33 -8.98 3.02
C ALA A 33 -5.98 -8.27 1.82
N ARG A 34 -6.54 -7.06 2.01
CA ARG A 34 -7.10 -6.26 0.90
C ARG A 34 -6.06 -5.89 -0.16
N ILE A 35 -4.81 -5.66 0.25
CA ILE A 35 -3.72 -5.34 -0.67
C ILE A 35 -3.10 -6.63 -1.24
N ASP A 36 -2.92 -7.65 -0.41
CA ASP A 36 -2.35 -8.93 -0.85
C ASP A 36 -3.20 -9.58 -1.95
N HIS A 37 -4.53 -9.50 -1.84
CA HIS A 37 -5.47 -10.07 -2.80
C HIS A 37 -5.92 -9.10 -3.91
N ALA A 38 -5.40 -7.86 -3.94
CA ALA A 38 -5.70 -6.95 -5.03
C ALA A 38 -5.09 -7.45 -6.35
N GLU A 39 -5.80 -7.24 -7.47
CA GLU A 39 -5.33 -7.55 -8.83
C GLU A 39 -4.33 -6.49 -9.32
N LEU A 40 -3.20 -6.40 -8.62
CA LEU A 40 -2.08 -5.49 -8.88
C LEU A 40 -0.78 -6.27 -9.04
N THR A 41 0.20 -5.69 -9.74
CA THR A 41 1.54 -6.26 -9.80
C THR A 41 2.24 -6.22 -8.44
N ASP A 42 3.21 -7.09 -8.23
CA ASP A 42 4.00 -7.11 -6.99
C ASP A 42 4.72 -5.78 -6.75
N ASP A 43 5.19 -5.11 -7.81
CA ASP A 43 5.81 -3.79 -7.73
C ASP A 43 4.82 -2.73 -7.26
N GLN A 44 3.58 -2.74 -7.77
CA GLN A 44 2.53 -1.82 -7.32
C GLN A 44 2.17 -2.07 -5.85
N LYS A 45 2.05 -3.34 -5.44
CA LYS A 45 1.81 -3.70 -4.03
C LYS A 45 2.96 -3.23 -3.14
N LYS A 46 4.20 -3.36 -3.59
CA LYS A 46 5.39 -2.89 -2.86
C LYS A 46 5.40 -1.37 -2.68
N LEU A 47 5.01 -0.61 -3.72
CA LEU A 47 4.85 0.84 -3.61
C LEU A 47 3.86 1.21 -2.50
N ILE A 48 2.66 0.62 -2.54
CA ILE A 48 1.57 0.90 -1.61
C ILE A 48 1.90 0.49 -0.18
N LEU A 49 2.47 -0.70 0.00
CA LEU A 49 2.77 -1.27 1.32
C LEU A 49 3.98 -0.61 1.99
N ARG A 50 4.89 0.01 1.22
CA ARG A 50 6.16 0.50 1.78
C ARG A 50 6.77 1.69 1.05
N GLU A 51 7.14 1.55 -0.22
CA GLU A 51 8.11 2.47 -0.84
C GLU A 51 7.59 3.92 -0.90
N ASN A 52 6.28 4.10 -1.09
CA ASN A 52 5.67 5.43 -1.05
C ASN A 52 5.79 6.07 0.33
N ALA A 53 5.61 5.29 1.41
CA ALA A 53 5.75 5.78 2.77
C ALA A 53 7.21 6.11 3.07
N VAL A 54 8.14 5.25 2.64
CA VAL A 54 9.59 5.47 2.79
C VAL A 54 10.00 6.80 2.14
N ALA A 55 9.58 7.02 0.89
CA ALA A 55 9.92 8.25 0.17
C ALA A 55 9.22 9.50 0.74
N LEU A 56 7.92 9.42 1.06
CA LEU A 56 7.15 10.58 1.52
C LEU A 56 7.52 11.03 2.94
N LEU A 57 7.80 10.06 3.82
CA LEU A 57 8.06 10.31 5.24
C LEU A 57 9.56 10.32 5.57
N ASP A 58 10.43 10.24 4.56
CA ASP A 58 11.89 10.21 4.70
C ASP A 58 12.37 9.13 5.68
N LEU A 59 11.82 7.91 5.54
CA LEU A 59 12.17 6.79 6.41
C LEU A 59 13.44 6.08 5.93
N PRO A 60 14.19 5.43 6.82
CA PRO A 60 15.32 4.60 6.41
C PRO A 60 14.85 3.47 5.49
N GLY A 61 15.44 3.41 4.29
CA GLY A 61 15.28 2.28 3.37
C GLY A 61 16.17 1.09 3.75
N ASP A 62 16.06 0.00 3.00
CA ASP A 62 16.87 -1.22 3.24
C ASP A 62 18.37 -1.05 2.89
N ASN A 63 18.81 0.17 2.55
CA ASN A 63 20.19 0.51 2.17
C ASN A 63 21.10 0.83 3.37
N HIS A 64 20.94 0.13 4.49
CA HIS A 64 21.97 0.11 5.53
C HIS A 64 23.07 -0.90 5.13
N SER A 65 24.05 -0.42 4.36
CA SER A 65 25.38 -1.04 4.24
C SER A 65 26.33 -0.49 5.30
#